data_AF-A0A3B9LF06-F1
#
_entry.id   AF-A0A3B9LF06-F1
#
_cell.length_a   1.000
_cell.length_b   1.000
_cell.length_c   1.000
_cell.angle_alpha   90.00
_cell.angle_beta   90.00
_cell.angle_gamma   90.00
#
_symmetry.space_group_name_H-M   'P 1'
#
loop_
_entity.id
_entity.type
_entity.pdbx_description
1 polymer ?
#
loop_
_entity_poly.entity_id
_entity_poly.type
_entity_poly.pdbx_seq_one_letter_code
_entity_poly.pdbx_strand_id
1 'polypeptide(L)' 'MGDKHAACAAKCIKGGGPVGIASEGKAYLIVGDHKPMNDQLAEYAGKTITVKGKIAERDGIAMIENA' A
#
# COMPACT_ATOMS: atom_id res chain seq x y z
N MET A 1 -1.22 11.34 -10.88
CA MET A 1 -1.24 10.01 -10.21
C MET A 1 -1.79 8.96 -11.17
N GLY A 2 -1.33 7.71 -11.13
CA GLY A 2 -1.65 6.64 -12.12
C GLY A 2 -0.40 6.06 -12.80
N ASP A 3 -0.55 5.26 -13.86
CA ASP A 3 0.54 4.52 -14.56
C ASP A 3 1.79 5.36 -14.87
N LYS A 4 1.60 6.64 -15.19
CA LYS A 4 2.72 7.59 -15.44
C LYS A 4 3.66 7.78 -14.25
N HIS A 5 3.21 7.47 -13.03
CA HIS A 5 3.99 7.56 -11.79
C HIS A 5 4.26 6.18 -11.17
N ALA A 6 3.86 5.08 -11.82
CA ALA A 6 4.07 3.72 -11.32
C ALA A 6 5.55 3.43 -11.06
N ALA A 7 6.45 3.82 -11.97
CA ALA A 7 7.88 3.63 -11.81
C ALA A 7 8.48 4.45 -10.65
N CYS A 8 8.01 5.69 -10.45
CA CYS A 8 8.42 6.52 -9.32
C CYS A 8 7.94 5.93 -7.99
N ALA A 9 6.67 5.51 -7.93
CA ALA A 9 6.09 4.88 -6.76
C ALA A 9 6.79 3.55 -6.42
N ALA A 10 7.05 2.70 -7.41
CA ALA A 10 7.78 1.45 -7.23
C ALA A 10 9.17 1.66 -6.62
N LYS A 11 9.89 2.71 -7.04
CA LYS A 11 11.18 3.08 -6.45
C LYS A 11 11.04 3.50 -4.98
N CYS A 12 10.07 4.34 -4.64
CA CYS A 12 9.83 4.75 -3.26
C CYS A 12 9.47 3.56 -2.36
N ILE A 13 8.62 2.65 -2.86
CA ILE A 13 8.21 1.44 -2.14
C ILE A 13 9.42 0.54 -1.90
N LYS A 14 10.23 0.25 -2.93
CA LYS A 14 11.47 -0.56 -2.78
C LYS A 14 12.49 0.09 -1.84
N GLY A 15 12.48 1.42 -1.72
CA GLY A 15 13.30 2.17 -0.77
C GLY A 15 12.82 2.10 0.68
N GLY A 16 11.76 1.34 0.99
CA GLY A 16 11.20 1.22 2.34
C GLY A 16 10.09 2.23 2.65
N GLY A 17 9.60 2.97 1.65
CA GLY A 17 8.47 3.88 1.83
C GLY A 17 7.17 3.14 2.19
N PRO A 18 6.25 3.78 2.94
CA PRO A 18 4.96 3.19 3.28
C PRO A 18 4.12 2.97 2.01
N VAL A 19 3.34 1.88 2.01
CA VAL A 19 2.45 1.55 0.88
C VAL A 19 1.02 1.91 1.22
N GLY A 20 0.43 2.79 0.43
CA GLY A 20 -0.99 3.15 0.53
C GLY A 20 -1.82 2.55 -0.60
N ILE A 21 -3.01 2.05 -0.28
CA ILE A 21 -4.04 1.67 -1.26
C ILE A 21 -5.15 2.69 -1.22
N ALA A 22 -5.43 3.32 -2.36
CA ALA A 22 -6.58 4.19 -2.53
C ALA A 22 -7.77 3.36 -3.03
N SER A 23 -8.88 3.36 -2.29
CA SER A 23 -10.13 2.74 -2.69
C SER A 23 -11.31 3.60 -2.27
N GLU A 24 -12.23 3.87 -3.18
CA GLU A 24 -13.49 4.59 -2.91
C GLU A 24 -13.28 5.95 -2.19
N GLY A 25 -12.24 6.70 -2.59
CA GLY A 25 -11.91 8.00 -2.01
C GLY A 25 -11.22 7.94 -0.64
N LYS A 26 -10.95 6.74 -0.11
CA LYS A 26 -10.18 6.53 1.12
C LYS A 26 -8.79 5.99 0.80
N ALA A 27 -7.81 6.35 1.62
CA ALA A 27 -6.47 5.77 1.58
C ALA A 27 -6.27 4.86 2.79
N TYR A 28 -5.77 3.66 2.53
CA TYR A 28 -5.46 2.67 3.55
C TYR A 28 -3.95 2.41 3.55
N LEU A 29 -3.30 2.53 4.70
CA LEU A 29 -1.91 2.11 4.87
C LEU A 29 -1.85 0.58 4.99
N ILE A 30 -0.97 -0.06 4.22
CA ILE A 30 -0.72 -1.50 4.36
C ILE A 30 0.30 -1.76 5.46
N VAL A 31 -0.07 -2.64 6.39
CA VAL A 31 0.80 -3.13 7.46
C VAL A 31 0.89 -4.65 7.33
N GLY A 32 2.03 -5.14 6.86
CA GLY A 32 2.27 -6.56 6.67
C GLY A 32 2.38 -7.33 7.98
N ASP A 33 2.14 -8.64 7.92
CA ASP A 33 2.24 -9.53 9.09
C ASP A 33 3.71 -9.77 9.48
N HIS A 34 4.18 -9.03 10.50
CA HIS A 34 5.54 -9.10 11.06
C HIS A 34 6.69 -8.82 10.07
N LYS A 35 6.40 -8.54 8.79
CA LYS A 35 7.36 -8.22 7.73
C LYS A 35 6.78 -7.15 6.79
N PRO A 36 7.63 -6.25 6.25
CA PRO A 36 7.20 -5.33 5.21
C PRO A 36 6.86 -6.07 3.91
N MET A 37 5.82 -5.62 3.21
CA MET A 37 5.38 -6.19 1.92
C MET A 37 5.90 -5.39 0.71
N ASN A 38 6.86 -4.50 0.93
CA ASN A 38 7.31 -3.51 -0.04
C ASN A 38 7.73 -4.14 -1.38
N ASP A 39 8.56 -5.18 -1.38
CA ASP A 39 9.02 -5.81 -2.63
C ASP A 39 7.87 -6.39 -3.45
N GLN A 40 6.89 -7.03 -2.78
CA GLN A 40 5.71 -7.60 -3.41
C GLN A 40 4.82 -6.49 -4.00
N LEU A 41 4.58 -5.43 -3.23
CA LEU A 41 3.66 -4.35 -3.61
C LEU A 41 4.27 -3.37 -4.63
N ALA A 42 5.59 -3.27 -4.73
CA ALA A 42 6.27 -2.42 -5.69
C ALA A 42 5.92 -2.79 -7.15
N GLU A 43 5.68 -4.07 -7.45
CA GLU A 43 5.29 -4.55 -8.78
C GLU A 43 3.86 -4.17 -9.18
N TYR A 44 3.05 -3.81 -8.18
CA TYR A 44 1.66 -3.39 -8.33
C TYR A 44 1.47 -1.87 -8.21
N ALA A 45 2.56 -1.11 -8.09
CA ALA A 45 2.51 0.34 -8.02
C ALA A 45 1.72 0.93 -9.20
N GLY A 46 0.70 1.73 -8.90
CA GLY A 46 -0.17 2.35 -9.90
C GLY A 46 -1.22 1.43 -10.53
N LYS A 47 -1.30 0.16 -10.12
CA LYS A 47 -2.31 -0.80 -10.60
C LYS A 47 -3.45 -0.95 -9.60
N THR A 48 -4.61 -1.36 -10.10
CA THR A 48 -5.72 -1.83 -9.26
C THR A 48 -5.45 -3.26 -8.81
N ILE A 49 -5.48 -3.49 -7.50
CA ILE A 49 -5.29 -4.81 -6.88
C ILE A 49 -6.36 -5.08 -5.82
N THR A 50 -6.54 -6.35 -5.50
CA THR A 50 -7.34 -6.79 -4.34
C THR A 50 -6.38 -7.23 -3.24
N VAL A 51 -6.52 -6.64 -2.05
CA VAL A 51 -5.77 -7.02 -0.85
C VAL A 51 -6.72 -7.57 0.18
N LYS A 52 -6.33 -8.67 0.83
CA LYS A 52 -7.04 -9.24 1.97
C LYS A 52 -6.28 -8.88 3.23
N GLY A 53 -7.00 -8.45 4.26
CA GLY A 53 -6.45 -8.13 5.55
C GLY A 53 -7.53 -7.63 6.49
N LYS A 54 -7.13 -7.24 7.70
CA LYS A 54 -8.01 -6.70 8.72
C LYS A 54 -8.04 -5.17 8.63
N ILE A 55 -9.22 -4.58 8.52
CA ILE A 55 -9.37 -3.12 8.62
C ILE A 55 -9.12 -2.70 10.07
N ALA A 56 -8.26 -1.70 10.26
CA ALA A 56 -7.98 -1.09 11.53
C ALA A 56 -7.86 0.44 11.39
N GLU A 57 -8.03 1.15 12.49
CA GLU A 57 -7.80 2.59 12.56
C GLU A 57 -6.94 2.87 13.80
N ARG A 58 -5.88 3.67 13.63
CA ARG A 58 -5.05 4.16 14.73
C ARG A 58 -4.76 5.62 14.50
N ASP A 59 -5.09 6.46 15.49
CA ASP A 59 -4.83 7.90 15.45
C ASP A 59 -5.40 8.59 14.19
N GLY A 60 -6.56 8.12 13.71
CA GLY A 60 -7.22 8.64 12.49
C GLY A 60 -6.64 8.12 11.17
N ILE A 61 -5.67 7.20 11.20
CA ILE A 61 -5.11 6.55 10.01
C ILE A 61 -5.83 5.22 9.79
N ALA A 62 -6.51 5.10 8.66
CA ALA A 62 -7.08 3.83 8.21
C ALA A 62 -5.99 2.90 7.67
N MET A 63 -6.01 1.64 8.08
CA MET A 63 -5.00 0.64 7.73
C MET A 63 -5.63 -0.69 7.36
N ILE A 64 -4.88 -1.47 6.60
CA ILE A 64 -5.13 -2.90 6.38
C ILE A 64 -3.95 -3.64 7.04
N GLU A 65 -4.22 -4.27 8.17
CA GLU A 65 -3.25 -5.05 8.96
C GLU A 65 -3.32 -6.55 8.60
N ASN A 66 -2.24 -7.29 8.85
CA ASN A 66 -2.13 -8.73 8.55
C ASN A 66 -2.39 -9.04 7.06
N ALA A 67 -1.92 -8.13 6.20
CA ALA A 67 -1.95 -8.27 4.75
C ALA A 67 -0.81 -9.16 4.26
#